data_AF-A0A162DKE0-F1
#
_entry.id   AF-A0A162DKE0-F1
#
_cell.length_a   1.000
_cell.length_b   1.000
_cell.length_c   1.000
_cell.angle_alpha   90.00
_cell.angle_beta   90.00
_cell.angle_gamma   90.00
#
_symmetry.space_group_name_H-M   'P 1'
#
loop_
_entity.id
_entity.type
_entity.pdbx_description
1 polymer ?
#
loop_
_entity_poly.entity_id
_entity_poly.type
_entity_poly.pdbx_seq_one_letter_code
_entity_poly.pdbx_strand_id
1 'polypeptide(L)' 'MVTANYYGGTIRYGKIIAYLENEQLNMLYQCLTIDNELKAGKAIAQISLTATNKIKLTLNWEWLNDQNKKGVSEYIEIS' A
#
# COMPACT_ATOMS: atom_id res chain seq x y z
N MET A 1 13.69 2.22 -6.15
CA MET A 1 12.60 3.14 -5.75
C MET A 1 11.35 2.75 -6.53
N VAL A 2 10.20 2.66 -5.87
CA VAL A 2 8.90 2.32 -6.47
C VAL A 2 7.93 3.46 -6.18
N THR A 3 7.16 3.90 -7.16
CA THR A 3 6.13 4.92 -6.99
C THR A 3 4.89 4.57 -7.79
N ALA A 4 3.72 4.89 -7.27
CA ALA A 4 2.46 4.72 -7.98
C ALA A 4 1.49 5.86 -7.65
N ASN A 5 0.58 6.14 -8.58
CA ASN A 5 -0.60 6.93 -8.29
C ASN A 5 -1.80 5.98 -8.16
N TYR A 6 -2.76 6.30 -7.28
CA TYR A 6 -3.96 5.50 -7.10
C TYR A 6 -5.20 6.39 -6.94
N TYR A 7 -6.33 5.86 -7.42
CA TYR A 7 -7.61 6.56 -7.55
C TYR A 7 -8.75 5.56 -7.42
N GLY A 8 -9.94 6.04 -7.04
CA GLY A 8 -11.16 5.23 -7.02
C GLY A 8 -11.71 4.99 -5.61
N GLY A 9 -12.95 4.49 -5.54
CA GLY A 9 -13.69 4.38 -4.29
C GLY A 9 -13.86 5.75 -3.62
N THR A 10 -13.34 5.89 -2.40
CA THR A 10 -13.35 7.16 -1.65
C THR A 10 -12.12 8.04 -1.91
N ILE A 11 -11.19 7.61 -2.77
CA ILE A 11 -9.93 8.31 -3.05
C ILE A 11 -10.03 9.13 -4.32
N ARG A 12 -9.89 10.46 -4.18
CA ARG A 12 -9.84 11.41 -5.31
C ARG A 12 -8.47 11.41 -5.98
N TYR A 13 -7.40 11.43 -5.19
CA TYR A 13 -6.02 11.37 -5.67
C TYR A 13 -5.13 10.78 -4.57
N GLY A 14 -4.29 9.82 -4.92
CA GLY A 14 -3.32 9.22 -4.01
C GLY A 14 -1.98 8.96 -4.67
N LYS A 15 -0.92 8.99 -3.86
CA LYS A 15 0.45 8.68 -4.28
C LYS A 15 1.11 7.75 -3.27
N ILE A 16 1.90 6.82 -3.80
CA ILE A 16 2.73 5.87 -3.05
C ILE A 16 4.18 6.15 -3.41
N ILE A 17 5.05 6.10 -2.40
CA ILE A 17 6.50 6.01 -2.55
C ILE A 17 7.02 4.87 -1.69
N ALA A 18 7.91 4.07 -2.25
CA ALA A 18 8.52 2.97 -1.54
C ALA A 18 9.96 2.73 -1.99
N TYR A 19 10.72 2.07 -1.13
CA TYR A 19 11.99 1.46 -1.50
C TYR A 19 11.94 -0.03 -1.22
N LEU A 20 12.63 -0.79 -2.06
CA LEU A 20 12.80 -2.22 -1.91
C LEU A 20 14.07 -2.46 -1.09
N GLU A 21 13.94 -3.24 -0.03
CA GLU A 21 15.04 -3.73 0.78
C GLU A 21 14.83 -5.24 0.96
N ASN A 22 15.75 -6.04 0.41
CA ASN A 22 15.57 -7.49 0.27
C ASN A 22 14.26 -7.83 -0.46
N GLU A 23 13.37 -8.57 0.20
CA GLU A 23 12.05 -8.96 -0.31
C GLU A 23 10.92 -8.11 0.29
N GLN A 24 11.25 -6.94 0.86
CA GLN A 24 10.29 -6.05 1.52
C GLN A 24 10.22 -4.69 0.84
N LEU A 25 8.99 -4.25 0.58
CA LEU A 25 8.72 -2.87 0.22
C LEU A 25 8.38 -2.07 1.48
N ASN A 26 9.24 -1.11 1.78
CA ASN A 26 9.00 -0.11 2.81
C ASN A 26 8.25 1.06 2.17
N MET A 27 6.98 1.26 2.54
CA MET A 27 6.04 2.12 1.82
C MET A 27 5.54 3.28 2.67
N LEU A 28 5.43 4.45 2.04
CA LEU A 28 4.64 5.59 2.49
C LEU A 28 3.61 5.95 1.42
N TYR A 29 2.42 6.34 1.86
CA TYR A 29 1.36 6.75 0.95
C TYR A 29 0.49 7.83 1.56
N GLN A 30 -0.05 8.66 0.68
CA GLN A 30 -0.95 9.75 1.04
C GLN A 30 -2.04 9.93 -0.02
N CYS A 31 -3.21 10.39 0.42
CA CYS A 31 -4.32 10.68 -0.47
C CYS A 31 -5.21 11.84 0.01
N LEU A 32 -5.89 12.43 -0.97
CA LEU A 32 -7.05 13.30 -0.80
C LEU A 32 -8.31 12.46 -1.08
N THR A 33 -9.26 12.44 -0.14
CA THR A 33 -10.54 11.75 -0.30
C THR A 33 -11.56 12.59 -1.08
N ILE A 34 -12.66 11.98 -1.48
CA ILE A 34 -13.80 12.69 -2.08
C ILE A 34 -14.45 13.69 -1.11
N ASP A 35 -14.33 13.46 0.20
CA ASP A 35 -14.81 14.32 1.28
C ASP A 35 -13.81 15.43 1.67
N ASN A 36 -12.75 15.61 0.86
CA ASN A 36 -11.65 16.56 1.09
C ASN A 36 -10.81 16.28 2.35
N GLU A 37 -10.75 15.03 2.82
CA GLU A 37 -9.86 14.63 3.91
C GLU A 37 -8.47 14.28 3.37
N LEU A 38 -7.42 14.71 4.08
CA LEU A 38 -6.04 14.27 3.84
C LEU A 38 -5.72 13.07 4.75
N LYS A 39 -5.32 11.96 4.13
CA LYS A 39 -4.91 10.74 4.84
C LYS A 39 -3.51 10.33 4.42
N ALA A 40 -2.74 9.80 5.36
CA ALA A 40 -1.42 9.26 5.15
C ALA A 40 -1.25 7.97 5.95
N GLY A 41 -0.52 7.02 5.38
CA GLY A 41 -0.24 5.74 6.00
C GLY A 41 1.14 5.23 5.60
N LYS A 42 1.57 4.19 6.30
CA LYS A 42 2.79 3.45 5.99
C LYS A 42 2.50 1.96 5.98
N ALA A 43 3.33 1.21 5.27
CA ALA A 43 3.23 -0.24 5.23
C ALA A 43 4.58 -0.89 4.99
N ILE A 44 4.71 -2.13 5.46
CA ILE A 44 5.76 -3.06 5.04
C ILE A 44 5.07 -4.16 4.25
N ALA A 45 5.38 -4.27 2.95
CA ALA A 45 4.87 -5.32 2.09
C ALA A 45 5.92 -6.42 1.92
N GLN A 46 5.61 -7.63 2.33
CA GLN A 46 6.43 -8.81 2.04
C GLN A 46 6.08 -9.32 0.63
N ILE A 47 7.10 -9.46 -0.22
CA ILE A 47 6.97 -10.04 -1.56
C ILE A 47 7.18 -11.55 -1.46
N SER A 48 6.34 -12.30 -2.16
CA SER A 48 6.47 -13.75 -2.32
C SER A 48 5.91 -14.18 -3.68
N LEU A 49 6.21 -15.41 -4.08
CA LEU A 49 5.60 -16.04 -5.25
C LEU A 49 4.57 -17.07 -4.82
N THR A 50 3.43 -17.11 -5.51
CA THR A 50 2.46 -18.19 -5.37
C THR A 50 2.99 -19.48 -6.02
N ALA A 51 2.30 -20.60 -5.81
CA ALA A 51 2.59 -21.87 -6.48
C ALA A 51 2.51 -21.80 -8.02
N THR A 52 1.84 -20.78 -8.57
CA THR A 52 1.72 -20.53 -10.01
C THR A 52 2.66 -19.42 -10.50
N ASN A 53 3.69 -19.08 -9.72
CA ASN A 53 4.65 -18.00 -10.00
C ASN A 53 4.02 -16.62 -10.20
N LYS A 54 2.91 -16.34 -9.49
CA LYS A 54 2.33 -14.99 -9.41
C LYS A 54 2.91 -14.22 -8.24
N ILE A 55 3.08 -12.92 -8.40
CA ILE A 55 3.50 -12.06 -7.29
C ILE A 55 2.38 -12.00 -6.26
N LYS A 56 2.71 -12.27 -5.00
CA LYS A 56 1.87 -12.04 -3.84
C LYS A 56 2.52 -11.01 -2.93
N LEU A 57 1.76 -10.00 -2.54
CA LEU A 57 2.15 -8.98 -1.56
C LEU A 57 1.31 -9.13 -0.31
N THR A 58 1.95 -9.31 0.85
CA THR A 58 1.30 -9.25 2.16
C THR A 58 1.71 -7.95 2.84
N LEU A 59 0.77 -7.00 2.95
CA LEU A 59 0.99 -5.66 3.47
C LEU A 59 0.54 -5.57 4.92
N ASN A 60 1.47 -5.26 5.81
CA ASN A 60 1.17 -4.83 7.17
C ASN A 60 1.14 -3.30 7.16
N TRP A 61 -0.03 -2.70 7.36
CA TRP A 61 -0.23 -1.26 7.22
C TRP A 61 -0.76 -0.61 8.50
N GLU A 62 -0.44 0.67 8.67
CA GLU A 62 -1.03 1.53 9.69
C GLU A 62 -1.24 2.96 9.17
N TRP A 63 -2.33 3.59 9.63
CA TRP A 63 -2.58 5.01 9.35
C TRP A 63 -1.73 5.90 10.26
N LEU A 64 -1.12 6.92 9.68
CA LEU A 64 -0.33 7.91 10.42
C LEU A 64 -1.21 8.94 11.12
N ASN A 65 -2.38 9.23 10.57
CA ASN A 65 -3.35 10.14 11.16
C ASN A 65 -4.15 9.52 12.31
N ASP A 66 -4.16 8.19 12.42
CA ASP A 66 -4.89 7.44 13.44
C ASP A 66 -4.18 6.11 13.71
N GLN A 67 -3.21 6.13 14.63
CA GLN A 67 -2.34 4.99 14.92
C GLN A 67 -3.07 3.76 15.47
N ASN A 68 -4.34 3.91 15.89
CA ASN A 68 -5.15 2.78 16.33
C ASN A 68 -5.68 1.95 15.14
N LYS A 69 -5.63 2.50 13.92
CA LYS A 69 -6.11 1.83 12.72
C LYS A 69 -4.94 1.24 11.94
N LYS A 70 -4.84 -0.08 12.04
CA LYS A 70 -3.87 -0.93 11.35
C LYS A 70 -4.51 -2.21 10.84
N GLY A 71 -3.85 -2.88 9.92
CA GLY A 71 -4.36 -4.14 9.38
C GLY A 71 -3.37 -4.88 8.52
N VAL A 72 -3.83 -6.02 8.01
CA VAL A 72 -3.10 -6.84 7.04
C VAL A 72 -3.94 -6.95 5.79
N SER A 73 -3.31 -6.78 4.63
CA SER A 73 -3.97 -6.92 3.33
C SER A 73 -3.11 -7.78 2.41
N GLU A 74 -3.76 -8.58 1.57
CA GLU A 74 -3.07 -9.45 0.63
C GLU A 74 -3.48 -9.08 -0.80
N TYR A 75 -2.48 -8.93 -1.67
CA TYR A 75 -2.68 -8.68 -3.10
C TYR A 75 -2.00 -9.80 -3.87
N ILE A 76 -2.72 -10.36 -4.83
CA ILE A 76 -2.22 -11.41 -5.71
C ILE A 76 -2.33 -10.87 -7.13
N GLU A 77 -1.24 -10.95 -7.86
CA GLU A 77 -1.22 -10.63 -9.30
C GLU A 77 -2.21 -11.54 -10.04
N ILE A 78 -3.07 -10.91 -10.82
CA ILE A 78 -4.02 -11.59 -11.71
C ILE A 78 -3.52 -11.37 -13.14
N SER A 79 -3.33 -12.45 -13.90
CA SER A 79 -3.04 -12.41 -15.35
C SER A 79 -4.30 -12.37 -16.19
#